data_AF-A0A1Q7XD34-F1
#
_entry.id   AF-A0A1Q7XD34-F1
#
_cell.length_a   1.000
_cell.length_b   1.000
_cell.length_c   1.000
_cell.angle_alpha   90.00
_cell.angle_beta   90.00
_cell.angle_gamma   90.00
#
_symmetry.space_group_name_H-M   'P 1'
#
loop_
_entity.id
_entity.type
_entity.pdbx_description
1 polymer ?
#
loop_
_entity_poly.entity_id
_entity_poly.type
_entity_poly.pdbx_seq_one_letter_code
_entity_poly.pdbx_strand_id
1 'polypeptide(L)'
;MDITKITPLKQTKGFVKGHDIICKHGFVHLKKFSDNSPACVKPQTAQKLVERGWGKSMVQTTWFELNPIKCHAPWDEYWFKKSPTANTTIATTPSMIINYYFKNNGITLFETRESPTLHTVPPPCGQPAEETYYFLVSESDVDKMVKLGYKMLENQPPPHLIELD
;
A
#
# COMPACT_ATOMS: atom_id res chain seq x y z
N MET A 1 -1.43 -23.08 9.02
CA MET A 1 -0.91 -23.80 7.83
C MET A 1 0.11 -22.88 7.18
N ASP A 2 1.33 -23.35 6.92
CA ASP A 2 2.39 -22.51 6.35
C ASP A 2 2.18 -22.35 4.82
N ILE A 3 1.73 -21.15 4.41
CA ILE A 3 1.35 -20.82 3.02
C ILE A 3 2.56 -20.93 2.08
N THR A 4 3.79 -20.75 2.60
CA THR A 4 5.02 -20.86 1.82
C THR A 4 5.33 -22.29 1.36
N LYS A 5 4.65 -23.31 1.93
CA LYS A 5 4.75 -24.71 1.50
C LYS A 5 3.82 -25.04 0.33
N ILE A 6 2.89 -24.15 -0.03
CA ILE A 6 1.97 -24.32 -1.16
C ILE A 6 2.62 -23.76 -2.42
N THR A 7 2.56 -24.49 -3.53
CA THR A 7 3.14 -24.02 -4.79
C THR A 7 2.41 -22.76 -5.27
N PRO A 8 3.11 -21.82 -5.96
CA PRO A 8 2.51 -20.60 -6.49
C PRO A 8 1.20 -20.83 -7.25
N LEU A 9 1.20 -21.83 -8.15
CA LEU A 9 0.02 -22.17 -8.96
C LEU A 9 -1.15 -22.74 -8.14
N LYS A 10 -0.89 -23.29 -6.95
CA LYS A 10 -1.95 -23.75 -6.05
C LYS A 10 -2.48 -22.62 -5.17
N GLN A 11 -1.65 -21.62 -4.85
CA GLN A 11 -2.08 -20.42 -4.12
C GLN A 11 -3.13 -19.61 -4.90
N THR A 12 -3.08 -19.60 -6.25
CA THR A 12 -4.10 -18.93 -7.09
C THR A 12 -5.47 -19.61 -7.09
N LYS A 13 -5.55 -20.90 -6.74
CA LYS A 13 -6.78 -21.70 -6.85
C LYS A 13 -7.52 -21.86 -5.52
N GLY A 14 -6.93 -21.46 -4.39
CA GLY A 14 -7.49 -21.64 -3.05
C GLY A 14 -7.75 -20.32 -2.34
N PHE A 15 -8.88 -20.26 -1.61
CA PHE A 15 -9.34 -19.38 -0.50
C PHE A 15 -8.99 -17.89 -0.42
N VAL A 16 -8.14 -17.36 -1.28
CA VAL A 16 -7.47 -16.08 -1.06
C VAL A 16 -7.59 -15.23 -2.32
N LYS A 17 -8.84 -14.87 -2.64
CA LYS A 17 -9.12 -13.77 -3.58
C LYS A 17 -8.56 -12.49 -2.95
N GLY A 18 -7.42 -12.02 -3.43
CA GLY A 18 -6.86 -10.73 -3.04
C GLY A 18 -5.55 -10.76 -2.25
N HIS A 19 -4.87 -11.90 -2.09
CA HIS A 19 -3.46 -11.87 -1.68
C HIS A 19 -2.53 -12.12 -2.87
N ASP A 20 -1.41 -11.41 -2.85
CA ASP A 20 -0.25 -11.72 -3.68
C ASP A 20 0.30 -13.11 -3.36
N ILE A 21 0.87 -13.76 -4.37
CA ILE A 21 1.53 -15.06 -4.23
C ILE A 21 2.72 -14.91 -3.28
N ILE A 22 2.68 -15.64 -2.17
CA ILE A 22 3.73 -15.58 -1.16
C ILE A 22 4.84 -16.55 -1.55
N CYS A 23 6.04 -16.00 -1.74
CA CYS A 23 7.25 -16.76 -1.99
C CYS A 23 8.00 -17.06 -0.68
N LYS A 24 8.75 -18.17 -0.66
CA LYS A 24 9.68 -18.46 0.43
C LYS A 24 10.76 -17.38 0.50
N HIS A 25 11.34 -17.20 1.69
CA HIS A 25 12.45 -16.28 1.89
C HIS A 25 13.57 -16.51 0.86
N GLY A 26 14.07 -15.43 0.25
CA GLY A 26 15.07 -15.46 -0.83
C GLY A 26 14.52 -15.74 -2.24
N PHE A 27 13.19 -15.79 -2.41
CA PHE A 27 12.52 -15.91 -3.71
C PHE A 27 11.56 -14.74 -3.93
N VAL A 28 11.42 -14.33 -5.20
CA VAL A 28 10.52 -13.27 -5.66
C VAL A 28 9.47 -13.82 -6.60
N HIS A 29 8.30 -13.19 -6.61
CA HIS A 29 7.17 -13.57 -7.45
C HIS A 29 7.32 -12.99 -8.86
N LEU A 30 7.23 -13.86 -9.87
CA LEU A 30 7.12 -13.54 -11.28
C LEU A 30 5.76 -13.98 -11.80
N LYS A 31 5.22 -13.21 -12.74
CA LYS A 31 4.06 -13.61 -13.55
C LYS A 31 4.49 -13.80 -14.99
N LYS A 32 4.34 -15.02 -15.51
CA LYS A 32 4.69 -15.37 -16.89
C LYS A 32 3.74 -14.68 -17.88
N PHE A 33 4.26 -14.17 -19.00
CA PHE A 33 3.41 -13.42 -19.95
C PHE A 33 2.48 -14.30 -20.77
N SER A 34 2.90 -15.52 -21.14
CA SER A 34 2.14 -16.36 -22.07
C SER A 34 0.81 -16.85 -21.50
N ASP A 35 0.74 -17.07 -20.19
CA ASP A 35 -0.39 -17.76 -19.53
C ASP A 35 -0.73 -17.17 -18.16
N ASN A 36 -0.10 -16.05 -17.77
CA ASN A 36 -0.29 -15.41 -16.48
C ASN A 36 0.01 -16.31 -15.27
N SER A 37 0.73 -17.42 -15.46
CA SER A 37 1.07 -18.33 -14.36
C SER A 37 2.07 -17.70 -13.40
N PRO A 38 1.90 -17.91 -12.08
CA PRO A 38 2.83 -17.40 -11.08
C PRO A 38 4.02 -18.34 -10.89
N ALA A 39 5.19 -17.77 -10.64
CA ALA A 39 6.41 -18.49 -10.30
C ALA A 39 7.18 -17.76 -9.19
N CYS A 40 7.71 -18.51 -8.22
CA CYS A 40 8.67 -17.97 -7.25
C CYS A 40 10.07 -18.37 -7.69
N VAL A 41 10.94 -17.40 -7.98
CA VAL A 41 12.32 -17.64 -8.45
C VAL A 41 13.31 -16.80 -7.64
N LYS A 42 14.61 -17.12 -7.70
CA LYS A 42 15.64 -16.28 -7.09
C LYS A 42 15.71 -14.90 -7.78
N PRO A 43 16.05 -13.80 -7.07
CA PRO A 43 16.14 -12.45 -7.65
C PRO A 43 16.98 -12.37 -8.94
N GLN A 44 18.15 -13.00 -8.95
CA GLN A 44 19.04 -13.03 -10.12
C GLN A 44 18.43 -13.75 -11.33
N THR A 45 17.63 -14.79 -11.08
CA THR A 45 16.87 -15.49 -12.12
C THR A 45 15.69 -14.65 -12.59
N ALA A 46 15.02 -13.95 -11.65
CA ALA A 46 13.92 -13.06 -11.98
C ALA A 46 14.36 -11.98 -12.96
N GLN A 47 15.47 -11.32 -12.67
CA GLN A 47 16.06 -10.32 -13.55
C GLN A 47 16.26 -10.87 -14.97
N LYS A 48 16.95 -12.01 -15.11
CA LYS A 48 17.18 -12.63 -16.43
C LYS A 48 15.88 -13.01 -17.16
N LEU A 49 14.86 -13.47 -16.43
CA LEU A 49 13.57 -13.84 -17.02
C LEU A 49 12.78 -12.61 -17.47
N VAL A 50 12.84 -11.49 -16.73
CA VAL A 50 12.24 -10.22 -17.12
C VAL A 50 12.95 -9.65 -18.36
N GLU A 51 14.28 -9.60 -18.36
CA GLU A 51 15.10 -9.12 -19.48
C GLU A 51 14.86 -9.93 -20.77
N ARG A 52 14.53 -11.22 -20.64
CA ARG A 52 14.22 -12.11 -21.76
C ARG A 52 12.75 -12.09 -22.18
N GLY A 53 11.92 -11.24 -21.58
CA GLY A 53 10.50 -11.15 -21.90
C GLY A 53 9.71 -12.42 -21.55
N TRP A 54 10.17 -13.21 -20.58
CA TRP A 54 9.44 -14.40 -20.14
C TRP A 54 8.27 -14.04 -19.21
N GLY A 55 8.44 -12.99 -18.40
CA GLY A 55 7.43 -12.53 -17.47
C GLY A 55 7.77 -11.18 -16.85
N LYS A 56 6.93 -10.73 -15.92
CA LYS A 56 7.14 -9.52 -15.12
C LYS A 56 7.32 -9.86 -13.65
N SER A 57 8.24 -9.17 -12.98
CA SER A 57 8.35 -9.24 -11.51
C SER A 57 7.13 -8.58 -10.92
N MET A 58 6.50 -9.27 -9.99
CA MET A 58 5.48 -8.68 -9.15
C MET A 58 6.22 -8.00 -8.00
N VAL A 59 5.94 -6.71 -7.79
CA VAL A 59 6.47 -5.99 -6.63
C VAL A 59 5.87 -6.66 -5.40
N GLN A 60 6.72 -7.08 -4.46
CA GLN A 60 6.23 -7.54 -3.16
C GLN A 60 5.73 -6.31 -2.41
N THR A 61 4.52 -6.40 -1.88
CA THR A 61 3.87 -5.29 -1.21
C THR A 61 3.51 -5.65 0.22
N THR A 62 3.49 -4.63 1.08
CA THR A 62 3.04 -4.77 2.46
C THR A 62 2.14 -3.62 2.84
N TRP A 63 1.24 -3.87 3.79
CA TRP A 63 0.30 -2.88 4.28
C TRP A 63 0.86 -2.16 5.51
N PHE A 64 0.63 -0.85 5.55
CA PHE A 64 0.87 -0.02 6.72
C PHE A 64 -0.42 0.65 7.16
N GLU A 65 -0.57 0.84 8.46
CA GLU A 65 -1.67 1.61 9.05
C GLU A 65 -1.19 2.93 9.68
N LEU A 66 -2.05 3.93 9.63
CA LEU A 66 -1.91 5.19 10.36
C LEU A 66 -3.24 5.53 11.03
N ASN A 67 -3.16 5.80 12.33
CA ASN A 67 -4.24 6.40 13.11
C ASN A 67 -3.87 7.87 13.39
N PRO A 68 -4.25 8.82 12.52
CA PRO A 68 -3.85 10.21 12.69
C PRO A 68 -4.52 10.86 13.90
N ILE A 69 -3.83 11.84 14.45
CA ILE A 69 -4.40 12.82 15.37
C ILE A 69 -4.97 13.94 14.51
N LYS A 70 -6.20 14.39 14.82
CA LYS A 70 -6.87 15.44 14.08
C LYS A 70 -6.03 16.72 14.06
N CYS A 71 -5.88 17.32 12.87
CA CYS A 71 -5.08 18.51 12.59
C CYS A 71 -3.55 18.32 12.73
N HIS A 72 -3.10 17.07 12.89
CA HIS A 72 -1.69 16.69 13.00
C HIS A 72 -1.35 15.48 12.10
N ALA A 73 -2.15 15.21 11.07
CA ALA A 73 -1.77 14.22 10.08
C ALA A 73 -0.49 14.68 9.36
N PRO A 74 0.38 13.75 8.90
CA PRO A 74 1.66 14.11 8.28
C PRO A 74 1.52 15.03 7.05
N TRP A 75 0.36 15.01 6.40
CA TRP A 75 0.04 15.82 5.24
C TRP A 75 -0.81 17.07 5.55
N ASP A 76 -1.16 17.33 6.82
CA ASP A 76 -1.97 18.49 7.20
C ASP A 76 -1.24 19.80 6.91
N GLU A 77 0.08 19.87 7.07
CA GLU A 77 0.86 21.05 6.69
C GLU A 77 0.73 21.35 5.19
N TYR A 78 0.68 20.31 4.34
CA TYR A 78 0.46 20.47 2.89
C TYR A 78 -0.96 20.95 2.60
N TRP A 79 -1.95 20.41 3.29
CA TRP A 79 -3.35 20.84 3.22
C TRP A 79 -3.47 22.33 3.60
N PHE A 80 -2.97 22.72 4.77
CA PHE A 80 -3.06 24.07 5.31
C PHE A 80 -2.19 25.09 4.60
N LYS A 81 -1.09 24.72 3.93
CA LYS A 81 -0.30 25.65 3.11
C LYS A 81 -0.93 25.91 1.74
N LYS A 82 -1.73 24.98 1.21
CA LYS A 82 -2.38 25.09 -0.11
C LYS A 82 -3.79 25.69 -0.04
N SER A 83 -4.51 25.49 1.07
CA SER A 83 -5.87 26.03 1.26
C SER A 83 -6.04 27.54 1.57
N PRO A 84 -5.07 28.37 2.02
CA PRO A 84 -5.43 29.70 2.51
C PRO A 84 -5.58 30.79 1.43
N THR A 85 -5.15 30.58 0.19
CA THR A 85 -5.20 31.64 -0.85
C THR A 85 -5.62 31.18 -2.25
N ALA A 86 -6.18 29.97 -2.38
CA ALA A 86 -6.46 29.40 -3.68
C ALA A 86 -7.81 29.87 -4.26
N ASN A 87 -7.78 30.97 -5.03
CA ASN A 87 -8.53 31.10 -6.28
C ASN A 87 -8.07 30.02 -7.31
N THR A 88 -7.80 28.80 -6.87
CA THR A 88 -7.26 27.70 -7.66
C THR A 88 -8.34 26.66 -7.78
N THR A 89 -8.85 26.53 -9.00
CA THR A 89 -9.93 25.68 -9.48
C THR A 89 -9.65 24.17 -9.39
N ILE A 90 -8.78 23.71 -8.50
CA ILE A 90 -8.48 22.29 -8.33
C ILE A 90 -8.97 21.89 -6.94
N ALA A 91 -10.12 21.23 -6.89
CA ALA A 91 -10.55 20.49 -5.70
C ALA A 91 -9.47 19.44 -5.42
N THR A 92 -8.58 19.70 -4.47
CA THR A 92 -7.60 18.70 -4.02
C THR A 92 -8.32 17.72 -3.11
N THR A 93 -8.54 16.50 -3.58
CA THR A 93 -9.07 15.41 -2.77
C THR A 93 -8.04 14.98 -1.71
N PRO A 94 -8.46 14.36 -0.59
CA PRO A 94 -7.56 13.76 0.37
C PRO A 94 -6.55 12.79 -0.27
N SER A 95 -6.98 11.99 -1.25
CA SER A 95 -6.15 11.05 -2.02
C SER A 95 -4.97 11.74 -2.70
N MET A 96 -5.20 12.88 -3.38
CA MET A 96 -4.14 13.62 -4.07
C MET A 96 -3.08 14.16 -3.11
N ILE A 97 -3.48 14.65 -1.95
CA ILE A 97 -2.57 15.23 -0.95
C ILE A 97 -1.73 14.14 -0.29
N ILE A 98 -2.37 13.02 0.08
CA ILE A 98 -1.68 11.84 0.61
C ILE A 98 -0.65 11.32 -0.42
N ASN A 99 -1.06 11.13 -1.67
CA ASN A 99 -0.18 10.63 -2.72
C ASN A 99 1.03 11.57 -2.93
N TYR A 100 0.80 12.88 -2.94
CA TYR A 100 1.88 13.86 -3.06
C TYR A 100 2.87 13.80 -1.88
N TYR A 101 2.36 13.66 -0.66
CA TYR A 101 3.19 13.52 0.54
C TYR A 101 4.13 12.30 0.43
N PHE A 102 3.60 11.12 0.08
CA PHE A 102 4.41 9.91 -0.05
C PHE A 102 5.40 10.00 -1.21
N LYS A 103 4.98 10.57 -2.35
CA LYS A 103 5.85 10.80 -3.51
C LYS A 103 7.05 11.69 -3.16
N ASN A 104 6.84 12.76 -2.39
CA ASN A 104 7.92 13.64 -1.94
C ASN A 104 8.89 12.95 -0.96
N ASN A 105 8.41 11.94 -0.24
CA ASN A 105 9.25 11.08 0.60
C ASN A 105 9.90 9.93 -0.19
N GLY A 106 9.75 9.90 -1.52
CA GLY A 106 10.31 8.88 -2.39
C GLY A 106 9.68 7.50 -2.17
N ILE A 107 8.41 7.45 -1.78
CA ILE A 107 7.62 6.23 -1.56
C ILE A 107 6.53 6.18 -2.63
N THR A 108 6.35 5.00 -3.23
CA THR A 108 5.27 4.76 -4.19
C THR A 108 4.13 4.01 -3.51
N LEU A 109 2.93 4.60 -3.53
CA LEU A 109 1.72 3.92 -3.09
C LEU A 109 1.12 3.12 -4.24
N PHE A 110 0.78 1.85 -3.98
CA PHE A 110 0.05 1.00 -4.91
C PHE A 110 -1.45 1.07 -4.68
N GLU A 111 -1.85 1.22 -3.42
CA GLU A 111 -3.25 1.29 -3.01
C GLU A 111 -3.37 2.11 -1.72
N THR A 112 -4.44 2.88 -1.60
CA THR A 112 -4.77 3.62 -0.39
C THR A 112 -6.22 3.35 -0.01
N ARG A 113 -6.44 3.02 1.26
CA ARG A 113 -7.78 2.77 1.80
C ARG A 113 -7.99 3.52 3.11
N GLU A 114 -9.23 3.84 3.43
CA GLU A 114 -9.61 4.42 4.71
C GLU A 114 -10.76 3.67 5.37
N SER A 115 -10.79 3.68 6.70
CA SER A 115 -11.95 3.21 7.45
C SER A 115 -13.12 4.20 7.30
N PRO A 116 -14.37 3.72 7.26
CA PRO A 116 -15.53 4.60 7.26
C PRO A 116 -15.57 5.50 8.51
N THR A 117 -15.83 6.79 8.35
CA THR A 117 -16.06 7.70 9.47
C THR A 117 -17.42 7.40 10.10
N LEU A 118 -17.47 7.08 11.39
CA LEU A 118 -18.72 6.73 12.09
C LEU A 118 -19.50 7.94 12.63
N HIS A 119 -18.88 9.13 12.68
CA HIS A 119 -19.45 10.31 13.32
C HIS A 119 -19.79 11.43 12.32
N THR A 120 -20.95 12.06 12.51
CA THR A 120 -21.39 13.23 11.74
C THR A 120 -20.71 14.52 12.16
N VAL A 121 -20.06 14.53 13.33
CA VAL A 121 -19.32 15.67 13.87
C VAL A 121 -17.87 15.25 14.05
N PRO A 122 -16.90 15.89 13.38
CA PRO A 122 -15.49 15.54 13.50
C PRO A 122 -14.96 15.86 14.90
N PRO A 123 -14.03 15.04 15.43
CA PRO A 123 -13.43 15.27 16.75
C PRO A 123 -12.61 16.57 16.77
N PRO A 124 -12.38 17.19 17.94
CA PRO A 124 -11.50 18.36 18.09
C PRO A 124 -10.06 18.07 17.67
N CYS A 125 -9.31 19.11 17.25
CA CYS A 125 -7.87 18.98 17.02
C CYS A 125 -7.15 18.43 18.26
N GLY A 126 -6.14 17.58 18.05
CA GLY A 126 -5.40 16.94 19.14
C GLY A 126 -6.03 15.66 19.70
N GLN A 127 -7.26 15.32 19.28
CA GLN A 127 -7.87 14.01 19.53
C GLN A 127 -7.58 13.05 18.36
N PRO A 128 -7.71 11.72 18.55
CA PRO A 128 -7.71 10.78 17.43
C PRO A 128 -8.74 11.20 16.37
N ALA A 129 -8.38 11.09 15.10
CA ALA A 129 -9.27 11.49 14.02
C ALA A 129 -10.44 10.52 13.78
N GLU A 130 -10.44 9.36 14.47
CA GLU A 130 -11.44 8.29 14.37
C GLU A 130 -11.57 7.69 12.95
N GLU A 131 -10.59 7.97 12.10
CA GLU A 131 -10.35 7.36 10.82
C GLU A 131 -8.97 6.69 10.84
N THR A 132 -8.85 5.53 10.21
CA THR A 132 -7.58 4.82 10.01
C THR A 132 -7.29 4.77 8.53
N TYR A 133 -6.09 5.17 8.15
CA TYR A 133 -5.59 5.03 6.79
C TYR A 133 -4.74 3.78 6.65
N TYR A 134 -4.86 3.13 5.50
CA TYR A 134 -4.13 1.94 5.13
C TYR A 134 -3.43 2.18 3.79
N PHE A 135 -2.14 1.86 3.73
CA PHE A 135 -1.29 2.10 2.57
C PHE A 135 -0.65 0.81 2.12
N LEU A 136 -0.84 0.45 0.85
CA LEU A 136 -0.10 -0.64 0.22
C LEU A 136 1.14 -0.06 -0.46
N VAL A 137 2.32 -0.50 -0.01
CA VAL A 137 3.61 -0.01 -0.51
C VAL A 137 4.52 -1.16 -0.91
N SER A 138 5.58 -0.86 -1.66
CA SER A 138 6.63 -1.83 -1.96
C SER A 138 7.36 -2.25 -0.68
N GLU A 139 7.71 -3.53 -0.55
CA GLU A 139 8.60 -3.99 0.53
C GLU A 139 9.95 -3.24 0.51
N SER A 140 10.41 -2.74 -0.64
CA SER A 140 11.62 -1.91 -0.73
C SER A 140 11.51 -0.56 -0.01
N ASP A 141 10.30 -0.11 0.32
CA ASP A 141 10.04 1.16 1.01
C ASP A 141 9.73 0.98 2.50
N VAL A 142 9.80 -0.25 3.03
CA VAL A 142 9.49 -0.57 4.44
C VAL A 142 10.29 0.27 5.42
N ASP A 143 11.61 0.38 5.24
CA ASP A 143 12.47 1.16 6.13
C ASP A 143 12.07 2.65 6.16
N LYS A 144 11.61 3.18 5.02
CA LYS A 144 11.14 4.57 4.93
C LYS A 144 9.82 4.74 5.70
N MET A 145 8.88 3.81 5.51
CA MET A 145 7.60 3.84 6.23
C MET A 145 7.79 3.74 7.74
N VAL A 146 8.61 2.81 8.21
CA VAL A 146 8.91 2.65 9.63
C VAL A 146 9.60 3.89 10.19
N LYS A 147 10.55 4.48 9.45
CA LYS A 147 11.24 5.73 9.84
C LYS A 147 10.27 6.92 9.96
N LEU A 148 9.22 6.95 9.15
CA LEU A 148 8.16 7.96 9.24
C LEU A 148 7.13 7.66 10.34
N GLY A 149 7.27 6.55 11.07
CA GLY A 149 6.41 6.20 12.20
C GLY A 149 5.15 5.42 11.86
N TYR A 150 5.02 4.93 10.61
CA TYR A 150 3.89 4.10 10.21
C TYR A 150 4.03 2.69 10.78
N LYS A 151 2.90 2.08 11.16
CA LYS A 151 2.87 0.72 11.71
C LYS A 151 2.63 -0.29 10.59
N MET A 152 3.57 -1.23 10.42
CA MET A 152 3.42 -2.33 9.47
C MET A 152 2.36 -3.31 9.98
N LEU A 153 1.51 -3.81 9.08
CA LEU A 153 0.55 -4.85 9.38
C LEU A 153 1.13 -6.23 9.11
N GLU A 154 0.99 -7.15 10.07
CA GLU A 154 1.34 -8.56 9.87
C GLU A 154 0.31 -9.31 9.00
N ASN A 155 -0.91 -8.78 8.93
CA ASN A 155 -2.05 -9.35 8.20
C ASN A 155 -2.66 -8.30 7.26
N GLN A 156 -3.60 -8.73 6.40
CA GLN A 156 -4.35 -7.80 5.58
C GLN A 156 -5.17 -6.82 6.43
N PRO A 157 -5.41 -5.60 5.91
CA PRO A 157 -6.27 -4.64 6.58
C PRO A 157 -7.71 -5.17 6.64
N PRO A 158 -8.55 -4.62 7.54
CA PRO A 158 -9.93 -5.08 7.71
C PRO A 158 -10.72 -5.10 6.40
N PRO A 159 -11.69 -6.03 6.24
CA PRO A 159 -12.63 -5.96 5.13
C PRO A 159 -13.55 -4.73 5.30
N HIS A 160 -14.08 -4.19 4.18
CA HIS A 160 -14.98 -3.02 4.13
C HIS A 160 -14.32 -1.64 4.35
N LEU A 161 -13.16 -1.42 3.73
CA LEU A 161 -12.55 -0.10 3.65
C LEU A 161 -12.97 0.62 2.37
N ILE A 162 -12.94 1.94 2.41
CA ILE A 162 -13.19 2.82 1.27
C ILE A 162 -11.86 2.99 0.51
N GLU A 163 -11.87 2.73 -0.80
CA GLU A 163 -10.71 2.99 -1.67
C GLU A 163 -10.64 4.48 -2.00
N LEU A 164 -9.45 5.06 -1.88
CA LEU A 164 -9.19 6.47 -2.14
C LEU A 164 -8.55 6.62 -3.52
N ASP A 165 -9.37 6.94 -4.52
CA ASP A 165 -8.96 7.22 -5.92
C ASP A 165 -8.42 8.65 -6.12
#